data_AF-L8G0K2-F1
#
_entry.id   AF-L8G0K2-F1
#
_cell.length_a   1.000
_cell.length_b   1.000
_cell.length_c   1.000
_cell.angle_alpha   90.00
_cell.angle_beta   90.00
_cell.angle_gamma   90.00
#
_symmetry.space_group_name_H-M   'P 1'
#
loop_
_entity.id
_entity.type
_entity.pdbx_description
1 polymer ?
#
loop_
_entity_poly.entity_id
_entity_poly.type
_entity_poly.pdbx_seq_one_letter_code
_entity_poly.pdbx_strand_id
1 'polypeptide(L)'
;MASQEKRITRATSEGATPSTEPTEPAPRPIAQEADSPREEMASKLASLRRRIDEEKSYFNTMEEALQARIREESRKRRHQDSEEEWENPPDEEAQGTASTLSTETTPAHRPFGRVKDPKVYKGESARELNEFMASICTSFRYQPRMFPTEQSKVAFAAQYLEGDPMKEWDNRCASQDEGFADPLDIAGFEEFLRDLHVDPANRQRIAALTYNGAHQRKGQGIRKFVTYLEELEREMEPYTESQRTTHLLTKIHPDMRQRLLEGGYTERSSTHREAVVNILAMLEMTNRWVTEKAPTSDKPKEGRSSPQGNFPN
;
A
#
# COMPACT_ATOMS: atom_id res chain seq x y z
N MET A 1 4.42 57.17 -30.33
CA MET A 1 4.90 58.52 -29.99
C MET A 1 6.07 58.37 -29.05
N ALA A 2 7.25 58.85 -29.49
CA ALA A 2 8.45 59.31 -28.76
C ALA A 2 8.86 58.65 -27.42
N SER A 3 10.12 58.49 -27.08
CA SER A 3 11.40 58.64 -27.77
C SER A 3 12.45 58.09 -26.80
N GLN A 4 13.53 57.59 -27.40
CA GLN A 4 14.85 57.41 -26.78
C GLN A 4 15.33 58.66 -26.02
N GLU A 5 16.35 58.52 -25.17
CA GLU A 5 17.67 59.16 -25.34
C GLU A 5 18.59 58.86 -24.13
N LYS A 6 19.70 58.14 -24.35
CA LYS A 6 21.10 58.64 -24.47
C LYS A 6 21.81 58.87 -23.11
N ARG A 7 22.97 58.24 -22.91
CA ARG A 7 24.31 58.81 -23.23
C ARG A 7 25.44 57.90 -22.73
N ILE A 8 26.38 57.64 -23.64
CA ILE A 8 27.72 57.10 -23.41
C ILE A 8 28.70 58.27 -23.61
N THR A 9 29.70 58.39 -22.73
CA THR A 9 30.97 59.15 -22.88
C THR A 9 31.97 58.45 -21.95
N ARG A 10 32.92 57.60 -22.39
CA ARG A 10 34.23 57.83 -23.07
C ARG A 10 35.05 58.99 -22.48
N ALA A 11 36.21 58.70 -21.86
CA ALA A 11 37.54 58.79 -22.49
C ALA A 11 38.71 58.72 -21.46
N THR A 12 39.83 58.09 -21.90
CA THR A 12 41.27 58.42 -21.66
C THR A 12 41.81 58.34 -20.22
N SER A 13 43.06 57.95 -19.91
CA SER A 13 44.36 58.06 -20.61
C SER A 13 45.42 57.20 -19.89
N GLU A 14 46.45 56.74 -20.63
CA GLU A 14 47.88 56.53 -20.25
C GLU A 14 48.23 55.73 -18.97
N GLY A 15 49.27 54.90 -18.90
CA GLY A 15 50.51 54.79 -19.67
C GLY A 15 51.34 53.58 -19.18
N ALA A 16 52.54 53.47 -19.74
CA ALA A 16 53.35 52.27 -19.86
C ALA A 16 54.11 51.78 -18.61
N THR A 17 54.46 50.48 -18.65
CA THR A 17 55.48 49.71 -17.88
C THR A 17 56.89 50.32 -17.94
N PRO A 18 57.84 50.06 -16.99
CA PRO A 18 58.51 48.74 -16.88
C PRO A 18 59.05 48.29 -15.49
N SER A 19 59.53 47.03 -15.49
CA SER A 19 60.22 46.19 -14.48
C SER A 19 61.01 46.87 -13.37
N THR A 20 61.10 46.21 -12.19
CA THR A 20 62.34 45.88 -11.42
C THR A 20 61.99 45.00 -10.20
N GLU A 21 62.51 43.76 -10.14
CA GLU A 21 62.82 42.98 -8.90
C GLU A 21 64.28 43.32 -8.51
N PRO A 22 64.86 43.00 -7.31
CA PRO A 22 64.35 42.28 -6.12
C PRO A 22 64.73 42.94 -4.77
N THR A 23 64.17 42.50 -3.63
CA THR A 23 64.78 42.55 -2.26
C THR A 23 63.85 41.87 -1.22
N GLU A 24 64.25 40.72 -0.68
CA GLU A 24 63.82 40.16 0.63
C GLU A 24 64.56 40.93 1.75
N PRO A 25 64.06 41.08 3.02
CA PRO A 25 63.68 39.94 3.88
C PRO A 25 62.61 40.18 5.00
N ALA A 26 62.22 39.05 5.63
CA ALA A 26 61.86 38.81 7.04
C ALA A 26 60.37 38.56 7.43
N PRO A 27 60.09 37.53 8.28
CA PRO A 27 58.75 36.97 8.47
C PRO A 27 58.08 37.40 9.79
N ARG A 28 56.80 37.81 9.75
CA ARG A 28 55.86 37.87 10.92
C ARG A 28 54.40 37.89 10.43
N PRO A 29 53.44 37.59 11.31
CA PRO A 29 53.10 36.30 11.90
C PRO A 29 51.89 35.67 11.18
N ILE A 30 51.76 34.35 11.25
CA ILE A 30 50.56 33.63 10.79
C ILE A 30 49.39 34.06 11.67
N ALA A 31 48.54 34.95 11.18
CA ALA A 31 47.19 35.12 11.68
C ALA A 31 46.36 33.97 11.11
N GLN A 32 46.04 33.00 11.98
CA GLN A 32 45.03 31.98 11.73
C GLN A 32 43.66 32.66 11.68
N GLU A 33 43.25 33.12 10.51
CA GLU A 33 41.84 33.36 10.20
C GLU A 33 41.48 32.53 8.98
N ALA A 34 41.12 31.28 9.25
CA ALA A 34 40.38 30.46 8.31
C ALA A 34 39.42 29.56 9.11
N ASP A 35 38.60 30.19 9.96
CA ASP A 35 37.38 29.52 10.43
C ASP A 35 36.42 29.51 9.24
N SER A 36 36.41 28.36 8.56
CA SER A 36 35.92 28.22 7.20
C SER A 36 34.39 28.08 7.19
N PRO A 37 33.65 28.73 6.27
CA PRO A 37 32.22 28.53 6.05
C PRO A 37 31.80 27.06 5.86
N ARG A 38 32.78 26.20 5.54
CA ARG A 38 32.64 24.76 5.36
C ARG A 38 32.41 24.00 6.67
N GLU A 39 33.02 24.42 7.78
CA GLU A 39 32.83 23.78 9.08
C GLU A 39 31.46 24.13 9.68
N GLU A 40 31.00 25.37 9.47
CA GLU A 40 29.65 25.80 9.86
C GLU A 40 28.56 25.03 9.09
N MET A 41 28.74 24.84 7.77
CA MET A 41 27.84 24.01 6.97
C MET A 41 27.86 22.53 7.37
N ALA A 42 29.04 21.99 7.73
CA ALA A 42 29.15 20.62 8.22
C ALA A 42 28.43 20.45 9.57
N SER A 43 28.54 21.42 10.47
CA SER A 43 27.83 21.44 11.76
C SER A 43 26.31 21.53 11.59
N LYS A 44 25.84 22.36 10.65
CA LYS A 44 24.40 22.44 10.29
C LYS A 44 23.88 21.13 9.71
N LEU A 45 24.64 20.48 8.83
CA LEU A 45 24.27 19.17 8.28
C LEU A 45 24.24 18.07 9.34
N ALA A 46 25.18 18.07 10.28
CA ALA A 46 25.20 17.11 11.40
C ALA A 46 24.00 17.31 12.33
N SER A 47 23.65 18.56 12.63
CA SER A 47 22.49 18.90 13.46
C SER A 47 21.17 18.48 12.78
N LEU A 48 21.07 18.68 11.47
CA LEU A 48 19.89 18.27 10.70
C LEU A 48 19.73 16.75 10.66
N ARG A 49 20.84 16.01 10.46
CA ARG A 49 20.83 14.54 10.51
C ARG A 49 20.40 14.02 11.88
N ARG A 50 20.93 14.59 12.96
CA ARG A 50 20.53 14.23 14.32
C ARG A 50 19.03 14.41 14.53
N ARG A 51 18.48 15.53 14.08
CA ARG A 51 17.04 15.83 14.20
C ARG A 51 16.16 14.86 13.40
N ILE A 52 16.61 14.48 12.19
CA ILE A 52 15.92 13.46 11.38
C ILE A 52 15.95 12.10 12.06
N ASP A 53 17.07 11.72 12.67
CA ASP A 53 17.19 10.44 13.37
C ASP A 53 16.35 10.42 14.66
N GLU A 54 16.23 11.57 15.34
CA GLU A 54 15.35 11.76 16.49
C GLU A 54 13.86 11.66 16.10
N GLU A 55 13.45 12.30 15.00
CA GLU A 55 12.08 12.18 14.48
C GLU A 55 11.76 10.75 14.03
N LYS A 56 12.71 10.05 13.40
CA LYS A 56 12.56 8.63 13.07
C LYS A 56 12.45 7.74 14.30
N SER A 57 13.21 8.04 15.35
CA SER A 57 13.12 7.32 16.62
C SER A 57 11.77 7.54 17.29
N TYR A 58 11.24 8.76 17.29
CA TYR A 58 9.90 9.07 17.77
C TYR A 58 8.81 8.35 16.96
N PHE A 59 8.95 8.33 15.63
CA PHE A 59 8.02 7.61 14.77
C PHE A 59 8.03 6.09 15.05
N ASN A 60 9.22 5.50 15.17
CA ASN A 60 9.38 4.07 15.43
C ASN A 60 8.82 3.66 16.82
N THR A 61 9.02 4.49 17.85
CA THR A 61 8.46 4.26 19.19
C THR A 61 6.93 4.40 19.21
N MET A 62 6.39 5.36 18.44
CA MET A 62 4.93 5.51 18.28
C MET A 62 4.32 4.32 17.52
N GLU A 63 5.00 3.82 16.49
CA GLU A 63 4.59 2.62 15.75
C GLU A 63 4.59 1.38 16.66
N GLU A 64 5.63 1.22 17.49
CA GLU A 64 5.71 0.12 18.46
C GLU A 64 4.58 0.21 19.50
N ALA A 65 4.25 1.41 19.98
CA ALA A 65 3.14 1.62 20.92
C ALA A 65 1.77 1.29 20.28
N LEU A 66 1.56 1.64 19.01
CA LEU A 66 0.35 1.26 18.28
C LEU A 66 0.26 -0.25 18.08
N GLN A 67 1.37 -0.91 17.70
CA GLN A 67 1.40 -2.37 17.59
C GLN A 67 1.18 -3.06 18.93
N ALA A 68 1.71 -2.51 20.03
CA ALA A 68 1.45 -3.01 21.37
C ALA A 68 -0.03 -2.92 21.74
N ARG A 69 -0.70 -1.80 21.40
CA ARG A 69 -2.14 -1.61 21.62
C ARG A 69 -2.97 -2.64 20.85
N ILE A 70 -2.65 -2.87 19.58
CA ILE A 70 -3.32 -3.89 18.74
C ILE A 70 -3.12 -5.30 19.33
N ARG A 71 -1.91 -5.62 19.80
CA ARG A 71 -1.62 -6.91 20.45
C ARG A 71 -2.37 -7.08 21.77
N GLU A 72 -2.45 -6.03 22.58
CA GLU A 72 -3.19 -6.03 23.84
C GLU A 72 -4.69 -6.21 23.61
N GLU A 73 -5.26 -5.50 22.64
CA GLU A 73 -6.66 -5.65 22.23
C GLU A 73 -6.95 -7.08 21.76
N SER A 74 -6.04 -7.67 20.97
CA SER A 74 -6.11 -9.07 20.54
C SER A 74 -5.98 -10.08 21.69
N ARG A 75 -5.38 -9.68 22.82
CA ARG A 75 -5.28 -10.51 24.04
C ARG A 75 -6.55 -10.41 24.88
N LYS A 76 -7.17 -9.22 24.95
CA LYS A 76 -8.47 -9.01 25.61
C LYS A 76 -9.58 -9.82 24.95
N ARG A 77 -9.64 -9.83 23.61
CA ARG A 77 -10.64 -10.65 22.85
C ARG A 77 -10.53 -12.15 23.15
N ARG A 78 -9.32 -12.67 23.34
CA ARG A 78 -9.09 -14.08 23.73
C ARG A 78 -9.54 -14.42 25.15
N HIS A 79 -9.63 -13.44 26.05
CA HIS A 79 -10.15 -13.66 27.39
C HIS A 79 -11.69 -13.53 27.43
N GLN A 80 -12.27 -12.69 26.58
CA GLN A 80 -13.72 -12.50 26.52
C GLN A 80 -14.45 -13.73 25.93
N ASP A 81 -13.88 -14.37 24.91
CA ASP A 81 -14.39 -15.65 24.36
C ASP A 81 -14.36 -16.81 25.37
N SER A 82 -13.56 -16.72 26.46
CA SER A 82 -13.48 -17.77 27.48
C SER A 82 -14.51 -17.64 28.61
N GLU A 83 -15.16 -16.48 28.74
CA GLU A 83 -16.16 -16.23 29.79
C GLU A 83 -17.61 -16.35 29.29
N GLU A 84 -17.87 -16.31 27.98
CA GLU A 84 -19.22 -16.46 27.38
C GLU A 84 -19.66 -17.92 27.11
N GLU A 85 -18.80 -18.93 27.34
CA GLU A 85 -19.09 -20.34 27.02
C GLU A 85 -19.99 -21.09 28.05
N TRP A 86 -20.41 -20.47 29.17
CA TRP A 86 -21.07 -21.22 30.26
C TRP A 86 -22.44 -20.71 30.76
N GLU A 87 -23.20 -19.92 30.01
CA GLU A 87 -24.62 -19.70 30.34
C GLU A 87 -25.54 -19.91 29.13
N ASN A 88 -25.99 -21.16 28.93
CA ASN A 88 -27.34 -21.48 28.46
C ASN A 88 -27.70 -22.95 28.77
N PRO A 89 -28.83 -23.24 29.43
CA PRO A 89 -29.36 -24.60 29.59
C PRO A 89 -30.20 -25.04 28.37
N PRO A 90 -30.30 -26.36 28.07
CA PRO A 90 -31.10 -26.89 26.96
C PRO A 90 -32.53 -27.31 27.39
N ASP A 91 -33.33 -27.65 26.37
CA ASP A 91 -34.67 -28.33 26.34
C ASP A 91 -35.78 -27.39 25.81
N GLU A 92 -36.73 -27.77 24.95
CA GLU A 92 -37.11 -29.05 24.33
C GLU A 92 -38.10 -28.78 23.16
N GLU A 93 -38.25 -29.76 22.24
CA GLU A 93 -39.47 -30.19 21.51
C GLU A 93 -40.32 -29.20 20.65
N ALA A 94 -41.06 -29.56 19.60
CA ALA A 94 -41.22 -30.71 18.71
C ALA A 94 -42.28 -30.30 17.63
N GLN A 95 -42.45 -31.17 16.62
CA GLN A 95 -43.59 -31.26 15.66
C GLN A 95 -43.53 -30.32 14.43
N GLY A 96 -43.61 -30.75 13.17
CA GLY A 96 -43.96 -32.05 12.58
C GLY A 96 -45.33 -31.99 11.89
N THR A 97 -45.39 -31.61 10.61
CA THR A 97 -46.44 -32.08 9.68
C THR A 97 -45.97 -31.98 8.23
N ALA A 98 -46.01 -33.11 7.52
CA ALA A 98 -45.88 -33.24 6.09
C ALA A 98 -47.16 -32.83 5.37
N SER A 99 -47.06 -32.29 4.15
CA SER A 99 -48.08 -32.50 3.12
C SER A 99 -47.50 -32.28 1.72
N THR A 100 -47.43 -33.36 0.96
CA THR A 100 -47.12 -33.43 -0.47
C THR A 100 -48.41 -33.35 -1.27
N LEU A 101 -48.48 -32.47 -2.28
CA LEU A 101 -49.29 -32.73 -3.49
C LEU A 101 -48.76 -31.93 -4.67
N SER A 102 -48.50 -32.64 -5.78
CA SER A 102 -47.92 -32.16 -7.03
C SER A 102 -48.95 -31.47 -7.92
N THR A 103 -48.54 -30.46 -8.68
CA THR A 103 -49.07 -30.21 -10.04
C THR A 103 -48.06 -29.43 -10.89
N GLU A 104 -48.15 -29.65 -12.19
CA GLU A 104 -47.13 -29.54 -13.23
C GLU A 104 -47.07 -28.16 -13.91
N THR A 105 -45.85 -27.81 -14.38
CA THR A 105 -45.50 -26.87 -15.48
C THR A 105 -46.01 -25.42 -15.52
N THR A 106 -45.08 -24.50 -15.26
CA THR A 106 -44.78 -23.32 -16.10
C THR A 106 -43.31 -22.92 -15.82
N PRO A 107 -42.44 -22.59 -16.80
CA PRO A 107 -41.09 -22.12 -16.50
C PRO A 107 -41.17 -20.68 -15.98
N ALA A 108 -41.60 -20.53 -14.73
CA ALA A 108 -41.63 -19.27 -14.03
C ALA A 108 -40.19 -18.91 -13.64
N HIS A 109 -39.80 -17.70 -14.03
CA HIS A 109 -38.58 -17.00 -13.67
C HIS A 109 -37.93 -17.48 -12.37
N ARG A 110 -36.66 -17.88 -12.45
CA ARG A 110 -35.80 -18.12 -11.30
C ARG A 110 -35.95 -16.91 -10.34
N PRO A 111 -36.39 -17.11 -9.09
CA PRO A 111 -36.56 -15.99 -8.17
C PRO A 111 -35.19 -15.37 -7.94
N PHE A 112 -35.11 -14.05 -8.10
CA PHE A 112 -33.97 -13.25 -7.70
C PHE A 112 -33.65 -13.63 -6.25
N GLY A 113 -32.47 -14.23 -6.03
CA GLY A 113 -32.02 -14.58 -4.69
C GLY A 113 -32.04 -13.32 -3.84
N ARG A 114 -32.77 -13.35 -2.71
CA ARG A 114 -32.75 -12.25 -1.75
C ARG A 114 -31.29 -12.02 -1.37
N VAL A 115 -30.78 -10.83 -1.68
CA VAL A 115 -29.47 -10.43 -1.18
C VAL A 115 -29.61 -10.37 0.34
N LYS A 116 -28.66 -10.95 1.07
CA LYS A 116 -28.62 -10.82 2.53
C LYS A 116 -28.49 -9.34 2.87
N ASP A 117 -29.25 -8.87 3.85
CA ASP A 117 -29.15 -7.49 4.30
C ASP A 117 -27.69 -7.20 4.72
N PRO A 118 -27.11 -6.09 4.25
CA PRO A 118 -25.78 -5.67 4.66
C PRO A 118 -25.63 -5.62 6.17
N LYS A 119 -24.45 -6.00 6.67
CA LYS A 119 -24.12 -5.75 8.08
C LYS A 119 -24.02 -4.24 8.30
N VAL A 120 -24.42 -3.82 9.49
CA VAL A 120 -24.22 -2.45 9.97
C VAL A 120 -22.71 -2.18 10.09
N TYR A 121 -22.32 -0.96 9.71
CA TYR A 121 -20.95 -0.47 9.79
C TYR A 121 -20.82 0.54 10.93
N LYS A 122 -19.95 0.22 11.90
CA LYS A 122 -19.70 1.01 13.11
C LYS A 122 -18.40 1.79 13.06
N GLY A 123 -17.54 1.51 12.09
CA GLY A 123 -16.24 2.17 11.93
C GLY A 123 -15.19 1.68 12.92
N GLU A 124 -15.23 0.39 13.28
CA GLU A 124 -14.27 -0.25 14.18
C GLU A 124 -12.93 -0.52 13.49
N SER A 125 -12.93 -0.77 12.17
CA SER A 125 -11.70 -1.04 11.42
C SER A 125 -11.83 -0.89 9.90
N ALA A 126 -10.70 -0.70 9.21
CA ALA A 126 -10.62 -0.74 7.75
C ALA A 126 -11.07 -2.09 7.14
N ARG A 127 -10.93 -3.19 7.89
CA ARG A 127 -11.43 -4.51 7.46
C ARG A 127 -12.95 -4.55 7.45
N GLU A 128 -13.58 -4.01 8.48
CA GLU A 128 -15.04 -3.88 8.56
C GLU A 128 -15.56 -3.05 7.38
N LEU A 129 -14.90 -1.94 7.05
CA LEU A 129 -15.25 -1.10 5.91
C LEU A 129 -15.21 -1.90 4.60
N ASN A 130 -14.16 -2.68 4.36
CA ASN A 130 -14.05 -3.51 3.15
C ASN A 130 -15.16 -4.58 3.08
N GLU A 131 -15.47 -5.24 4.20
CA GLU A 131 -16.55 -6.24 4.28
C GLU A 131 -17.93 -5.58 4.04
N PHE A 132 -18.16 -4.41 4.62
CA PHE A 132 -19.36 -3.59 4.43
C PHE A 132 -19.54 -3.19 2.96
N MET A 133 -18.52 -2.58 2.36
CA MET A 133 -18.55 -2.12 0.96
C MET A 133 -18.74 -3.28 -0.01
N ALA A 134 -18.11 -4.43 0.23
CA ALA A 134 -18.33 -5.63 -0.57
C ALA A 134 -19.80 -6.10 -0.51
N SER A 135 -20.41 -6.08 0.68
CA SER A 135 -21.82 -6.46 0.87
C SER A 135 -22.79 -5.48 0.18
N ILE A 136 -22.54 -4.18 0.31
CA ILE A 136 -23.33 -3.12 -0.30
C ILE A 136 -23.24 -3.17 -1.83
N CYS A 137 -22.03 -3.25 -2.38
CA CYS A 137 -21.80 -3.38 -3.83
C CYS A 137 -22.44 -4.66 -4.39
N THR A 138 -22.45 -5.74 -3.63
CA THR A 138 -23.14 -6.98 -3.99
C THR A 138 -24.65 -6.74 -4.16
N SER A 139 -25.27 -5.99 -3.24
CA SER A 139 -26.69 -5.62 -3.31
C SER A 139 -27.03 -4.84 -4.57
N PHE A 140 -26.21 -3.86 -4.94
CA PHE A 140 -26.41 -3.09 -6.18
C PHE A 140 -26.31 -3.94 -7.44
N ARG A 141 -25.41 -4.92 -7.46
CA ARG A 141 -25.23 -5.81 -8.61
C ARG A 141 -26.41 -6.76 -8.82
N TYR A 142 -27.03 -7.23 -7.74
CA TYR A 142 -28.17 -8.15 -7.81
C TYR A 142 -29.51 -7.42 -7.98
N GLN A 143 -29.60 -6.15 -7.59
CA GLN A 143 -30.83 -5.35 -7.67
C GLN A 143 -30.62 -4.02 -8.43
N PRO A 144 -30.12 -4.04 -9.68
CA PRO A 144 -29.77 -2.82 -10.41
C PRO A 144 -30.98 -1.92 -10.69
N ARG A 145 -32.19 -2.50 -10.78
CA ARG A 145 -33.43 -1.74 -10.96
C ARG A 145 -33.86 -0.94 -9.73
N MET A 146 -33.45 -1.37 -8.53
CA MET A 146 -33.79 -0.71 -7.27
C MET A 146 -32.87 0.49 -7.00
N PHE A 147 -31.64 0.45 -7.53
CA PHE A 147 -30.64 1.48 -7.34
C PHE A 147 -30.15 2.05 -8.69
N PRO A 148 -31.03 2.75 -9.44
CA PRO A 148 -30.72 3.24 -10.77
C PRO A 148 -29.74 4.43 -10.78
N THR A 149 -29.61 5.15 -9.66
CA THR A 149 -28.74 6.32 -9.53
C THR A 149 -27.68 6.13 -8.45
N GLU A 150 -26.53 6.79 -8.59
CA GLU A 150 -25.49 6.77 -7.56
C GLU A 150 -26.00 7.33 -6.22
N GLN A 151 -26.86 8.34 -6.24
CA GLN A 151 -27.46 8.90 -5.03
C GLN A 151 -28.35 7.89 -4.31
N SER A 152 -29.11 7.07 -5.04
CA SER A 152 -29.94 6.01 -4.43
C SER A 152 -29.09 4.91 -3.80
N LYS A 153 -27.90 4.63 -4.38
CA LYS A 153 -26.93 3.70 -3.81
C LYS A 153 -26.34 4.25 -2.51
N VAL A 154 -25.90 5.50 -2.52
CA VAL A 154 -25.33 6.17 -1.34
C VAL A 154 -26.37 6.27 -0.22
N ALA A 155 -27.60 6.69 -0.51
CA ALA A 155 -28.67 6.72 0.49
C ALA A 155 -28.97 5.34 1.09
N PHE A 156 -28.97 4.28 0.26
CA PHE A 156 -29.12 2.91 0.73
C PHE A 156 -27.93 2.43 1.56
N ALA A 157 -26.71 2.87 1.27
CA ALA A 157 -25.54 2.51 2.07
C ALA A 157 -25.53 3.24 3.41
N ALA A 158 -25.90 4.54 3.40
CA ALA A 158 -25.89 5.41 4.57
C ALA A 158 -26.82 4.92 5.71
N GLN A 159 -27.97 4.29 5.40
CA GLN A 159 -28.86 3.73 6.42
C GLN A 159 -28.25 2.57 7.24
N TYR A 160 -27.13 1.99 6.79
CA TYR A 160 -26.40 0.95 7.51
C TYR A 160 -25.18 1.50 8.27
N LEU A 161 -24.99 2.82 8.33
CA LEU A 161 -24.01 3.44 9.21
C LEU A 161 -24.58 3.49 10.64
N GLU A 162 -23.74 3.22 11.62
CA GLU A 162 -24.08 3.36 13.04
C GLU A 162 -22.91 4.00 13.80
N GLY A 163 -23.20 4.66 14.93
CA GLY A 163 -22.17 5.24 15.77
C GLY A 163 -21.54 6.50 15.15
N ASP A 164 -20.22 6.59 15.20
CA ASP A 164 -19.49 7.79 14.78
C ASP A 164 -19.52 8.01 13.25
N PRO A 165 -19.38 6.97 12.38
CA PRO A 165 -19.58 7.14 10.94
C PRO A 165 -20.93 7.74 10.55
N MET A 166 -22.01 7.38 11.25
CA MET A 166 -23.34 7.94 11.01
C MET A 166 -23.39 9.43 11.36
N LYS A 167 -22.88 9.82 12.54
CA LYS A 167 -22.85 11.23 12.96
C LYS A 167 -22.04 12.10 12.00
N GLU A 168 -20.87 11.63 11.58
CA GLU A 168 -20.02 12.37 10.63
C GLU A 168 -20.66 12.48 9.25
N TRP A 169 -21.37 11.42 8.82
CA TRP A 169 -22.16 11.47 7.59
C TRP A 169 -23.29 12.50 7.67
N ASP A 170 -24.06 12.52 8.76
CA ASP A 170 -25.13 13.49 8.98
C ASP A 170 -24.59 14.92 9.05
N ASN A 171 -23.48 15.14 9.74
CA ASN A 171 -22.78 16.43 9.80
C ASN A 171 -22.35 16.89 8.40
N ARG A 172 -21.80 15.99 7.58
CA ARG A 172 -21.45 16.28 6.19
C ARG A 172 -22.68 16.69 5.39
N CYS A 173 -23.76 15.91 5.45
CA CYS A 173 -25.01 16.23 4.76
C CYS A 173 -25.54 17.61 5.17
N ALA A 174 -25.54 17.93 6.47
CA ALA A 174 -25.95 19.25 6.97
C ALA A 174 -25.07 20.40 6.49
N SER A 175 -23.75 20.17 6.36
CA SER A 175 -22.81 21.18 5.85
C SER A 175 -22.84 21.38 4.33
N GLN A 176 -23.28 20.37 3.56
CA GLN A 176 -23.36 20.44 2.10
C GLN A 176 -24.58 21.21 1.58
N ASP A 177 -25.59 21.45 2.42
CA ASP A 177 -26.77 22.26 2.08
C ASP A 177 -26.43 23.75 1.87
N GLU A 178 -25.25 24.22 2.27
CA GLU A 178 -24.87 25.66 2.21
C GLU A 178 -24.22 26.13 0.89
N GLY A 179 -23.99 25.23 -0.09
CA GLY A 179 -23.60 25.65 -1.43
C GLY A 179 -22.63 24.71 -2.12
N PHE A 180 -23.13 24.07 -3.19
CA PHE A 180 -22.43 23.09 -4.03
C PHE A 180 -22.41 21.68 -3.45
N ALA A 181 -23.53 20.97 -3.62
CA ALA A 181 -23.58 19.53 -3.44
C ALA A 181 -22.71 18.88 -4.53
N ASP A 182 -21.49 18.45 -4.18
CA ASP A 182 -20.80 17.46 -4.99
C ASP A 182 -21.62 16.17 -4.91
N PRO A 183 -22.21 15.67 -6.02
CA PRO A 183 -23.01 14.46 -5.98
C PRO A 183 -22.07 13.29 -5.70
N LEU A 184 -21.99 12.93 -4.42
CA LEU A 184 -21.13 11.84 -4.00
C LEU A 184 -21.65 10.56 -4.67
N ASP A 185 -20.82 9.96 -5.51
CA ASP A 185 -21.06 8.63 -6.02
C ASP A 185 -20.65 7.58 -4.98
N ILE A 186 -20.87 6.30 -5.28
CA ILE A 186 -20.52 5.25 -4.32
C ILE A 186 -19.01 5.19 -4.01
N ALA A 187 -18.15 5.64 -4.95
CA ALA A 187 -16.71 5.68 -4.76
C ALA A 187 -16.30 6.80 -3.80
N GLY A 188 -16.89 7.99 -3.94
CA GLY A 188 -16.69 9.09 -3.02
C GLY A 188 -17.24 8.78 -1.61
N PHE A 189 -18.33 8.02 -1.51
CA PHE A 189 -18.85 7.55 -0.23
C PHE A 189 -17.87 6.61 0.47
N GLU A 190 -17.29 5.66 -0.28
CA GLU A 190 -16.26 4.78 0.24
C GLU A 190 -15.02 5.55 0.71
N GLU A 191 -14.58 6.54 -0.06
CA GLU A 191 -13.46 7.42 0.30
C GLU A 191 -13.74 8.20 1.58
N PHE A 192 -14.93 8.79 1.72
CA PHE A 192 -15.34 9.46 2.95
C PHE A 192 -15.22 8.54 4.17
N LEU A 193 -15.72 7.30 4.08
CA LEU A 193 -15.63 6.36 5.21
C LEU A 193 -14.19 5.90 5.49
N ARG A 194 -13.34 5.82 4.46
CA ARG A 194 -11.90 5.58 4.63
C ARG A 194 -11.23 6.74 5.36
N ASP A 195 -11.60 7.97 5.06
CA ASP A 195 -11.04 9.19 5.64
C ASP A 195 -11.32 9.31 7.14
N LEU A 196 -12.44 8.76 7.60
CA LEU A 196 -12.75 8.66 9.03
C LEU A 196 -11.75 7.77 9.80
N HIS A 197 -11.15 6.77 9.14
CA HIS A 197 -10.25 5.82 9.80
C HIS A 197 -8.81 6.29 9.84
N VAL A 198 -8.35 6.90 8.76
CA VAL A 198 -6.98 7.38 8.61
C VAL A 198 -7.02 8.65 7.77
N ASP A 199 -6.45 9.72 8.34
CA ASP A 199 -6.23 10.99 7.64
C ASP A 199 -5.65 10.72 6.23
N PRO A 200 -6.27 11.27 5.16
CA PRO A 200 -5.80 11.09 3.79
C PRO A 200 -4.30 11.38 3.60
N ALA A 201 -3.78 12.43 4.24
CA ALA A 201 -2.37 12.78 4.17
C ALA A 201 -1.48 11.73 4.85
N ASN A 202 -1.97 11.11 5.92
CA ASN A 202 -1.26 10.03 6.58
C ASN A 202 -1.30 8.74 5.75
N ARG A 203 -2.44 8.40 5.12
CA ARG A 203 -2.53 7.26 4.19
C ARG A 203 -1.55 7.41 3.04
N GLN A 204 -1.52 8.58 2.40
CA GLN A 204 -0.61 8.87 1.30
C GLN A 204 0.86 8.72 1.74
N ARG A 205 1.23 9.23 2.93
CA ARG A 205 2.58 9.08 3.48
C ARG A 205 2.95 7.63 3.74
N ILE A 206 2.06 6.85 4.37
CA ILE A 206 2.27 5.42 4.64
C ILE A 206 2.41 4.64 3.32
N ALA A 207 1.54 4.91 2.35
CA ALA A 207 1.58 4.30 1.03
C ALA A 207 2.90 4.61 0.31
N ALA A 208 3.37 5.86 0.36
CA ALA A 208 4.65 6.25 -0.23
C ALA A 208 5.85 5.56 0.43
N LEU A 209 5.90 5.52 1.77
CA LEU A 209 6.97 4.82 2.49
C LEU A 209 6.97 3.32 2.16
N THR A 210 5.79 2.71 2.15
CA THR A 210 5.60 1.28 1.86
C THR A 210 5.97 0.97 0.41
N TYR A 211 5.51 1.79 -0.53
CA TYR A 211 5.81 1.65 -1.96
C TYR A 211 7.30 1.76 -2.22
N ASN A 212 7.97 2.74 -1.60
CA ASN A 212 9.42 2.93 -1.75
C ASN A 212 10.20 1.72 -1.22
N GLY A 213 9.80 1.15 -0.08
CA GLY A 213 10.40 -0.07 0.48
C GLY A 213 10.01 -1.37 -0.23
N ALA A 214 8.94 -1.38 -1.03
CA ALA A 214 8.40 -2.59 -1.64
C ALA A 214 9.37 -3.22 -2.65
N HIS A 215 9.62 -4.52 -2.47
CA HIS A 215 10.36 -5.38 -3.39
C HIS A 215 9.66 -6.74 -3.46
N GLN A 216 9.71 -7.38 -4.62
CA GLN A 216 9.13 -8.71 -4.81
C GLN A 216 9.83 -9.72 -3.92
N ARG A 217 9.08 -10.42 -3.06
CA ARG A 217 9.62 -11.44 -2.17
C ARG A 217 10.02 -12.70 -2.96
N LYS A 218 10.98 -13.47 -2.46
CA LYS A 218 11.34 -14.78 -3.03
C LYS A 218 10.10 -15.68 -3.04
N GLY A 219 9.77 -16.26 -4.20
CA GLY A 219 8.58 -17.09 -4.41
C GLY A 219 7.23 -16.35 -4.51
N GLN A 220 7.20 -15.01 -4.41
CA GLN A 220 5.99 -14.24 -4.67
C GLN A 220 5.79 -14.10 -6.18
N GLY A 221 4.65 -14.57 -6.71
CA GLY A 221 4.33 -14.43 -8.13
C GLY A 221 4.15 -12.96 -8.57
N ILE A 222 4.57 -12.65 -9.79
CA ILE A 222 4.67 -11.28 -10.32
C ILE A 222 3.31 -10.59 -10.33
N ARG A 223 2.25 -11.30 -10.72
CA ARG A 223 0.89 -10.73 -10.77
C ARG A 223 0.43 -10.29 -9.39
N LYS A 224 0.68 -11.11 -8.36
CA LYS A 224 0.36 -10.76 -6.97
C LYS A 224 1.17 -9.55 -6.49
N PHE A 225 2.44 -9.47 -6.88
CA PHE A 225 3.30 -8.33 -6.53
C PHE A 225 2.85 -7.04 -7.21
N VAL A 226 2.45 -7.10 -8.48
CA VAL A 226 1.95 -5.95 -9.23
C VAL A 226 0.64 -5.44 -8.64
N THR A 227 -0.31 -6.32 -8.30
CA THR A 227 -1.56 -5.93 -7.63
C THR A 227 -1.28 -5.19 -6.32
N TYR A 228 -0.31 -5.67 -5.53
CA TYR A 228 0.11 -4.98 -4.32
C TYR A 228 0.71 -3.58 -4.59
N LEU A 229 1.52 -3.42 -5.64
CA LEU A 229 2.00 -2.10 -6.04
C LEU A 229 0.88 -1.18 -6.50
N GLU A 230 -0.09 -1.69 -7.26
CA GLU A 230 -1.28 -0.94 -7.72
C GLU A 230 -2.13 -0.43 -6.56
N GLU A 231 -2.30 -1.24 -5.51
CA GLU A 231 -3.01 -0.85 -4.30
C GLU A 231 -2.34 0.34 -3.60
N LEU A 232 -1.01 0.34 -3.53
CA LEU A 232 -0.25 1.47 -2.96
C LEU A 232 -0.26 2.69 -3.88
N GLU A 233 -0.15 2.49 -5.19
CA GLU A 233 -0.19 3.56 -6.20
C GLU A 233 -1.51 4.34 -6.19
N ARG A 234 -2.62 3.69 -5.84
CA ARG A 234 -3.94 4.32 -5.75
C ARG A 234 -4.05 5.35 -4.62
N GLU A 235 -3.28 5.17 -3.54
CA GLU A 235 -3.27 6.10 -2.39
C GLU A 235 -2.28 7.26 -2.58
N MET A 236 -1.55 7.29 -3.70
CA MET A 236 -0.50 8.27 -3.99
C MET A 236 -0.83 9.12 -5.22
N GLU A 237 -0.01 10.14 -5.46
CA GLU A 237 -0.07 10.89 -6.71
C GLU A 237 0.16 9.93 -7.90
N PRO A 238 -0.68 9.97 -8.95
CA PRO A 238 -0.57 9.04 -10.08
C PRO A 238 0.78 9.14 -10.79
N TYR A 239 1.51 8.01 -10.80
CA TYR A 239 2.69 7.88 -11.64
C TYR A 239 2.31 7.67 -13.11
N THR A 240 3.12 8.22 -14.01
CA THR A 240 3.05 7.91 -15.43
C THR A 240 3.34 6.42 -15.67
N GLU A 241 2.79 5.85 -16.75
CA GLU A 241 2.99 4.43 -17.05
C GLU A 241 4.48 4.06 -17.23
N SER A 242 5.30 4.97 -17.76
CA SER A 242 6.75 4.81 -17.86
C SER A 242 7.42 4.76 -16.47
N GLN A 243 7.01 5.63 -15.55
CA GLN A 243 7.48 5.60 -14.16
C GLN A 243 7.08 4.29 -13.48
N ARG A 244 5.82 3.85 -13.62
CA ARG A 244 5.33 2.59 -13.05
C ARG A 244 6.09 1.38 -13.60
N THR A 245 6.40 1.39 -14.91
CA THR A 245 7.20 0.35 -15.56
C THR A 245 8.63 0.34 -15.01
N THR A 246 9.25 1.51 -14.90
CA THR A 246 10.60 1.66 -14.34
C THR A 246 10.65 1.21 -12.88
N HIS A 247 9.69 1.62 -12.05
CA HIS A 247 9.57 1.19 -10.65
C HIS A 247 9.36 -0.32 -10.54
N LEU A 248 8.54 -0.93 -11.40
CA LEU A 248 8.39 -2.38 -11.43
C LEU A 248 9.74 -3.05 -11.68
N LEU A 249 10.46 -2.64 -12.73
CA LEU A 249 11.76 -3.23 -13.09
C LEU A 249 12.81 -3.11 -11.97
N THR A 250 12.78 -2.02 -11.19
CA THR A 250 13.70 -1.84 -10.05
C THR A 250 13.27 -2.59 -8.80
N LYS A 251 12.01 -3.00 -8.69
CA LYS A 251 11.44 -3.67 -7.51
C LYS A 251 11.23 -5.18 -7.66
N ILE A 252 11.24 -5.71 -8.88
CA ILE A 252 11.22 -7.16 -9.13
C ILE A 252 12.50 -7.83 -8.63
N HIS A 253 12.39 -9.13 -8.36
CA HIS A 253 13.51 -9.92 -7.84
C HIS A 253 14.72 -9.89 -8.80
N PRO A 254 15.98 -9.77 -8.29
CA PRO A 254 17.18 -9.67 -9.11
C PRO A 254 17.30 -10.76 -10.18
N ASP A 255 17.01 -12.02 -9.84
CA ASP A 255 17.06 -13.13 -10.80
C ASP A 255 16.07 -12.95 -11.96
N MET A 256 14.84 -12.49 -11.68
CA MET A 256 13.85 -12.21 -12.72
C MET A 256 14.30 -11.05 -13.61
N ARG A 257 14.89 -10.01 -13.01
CA ARG A 257 15.48 -8.89 -13.74
C ARG A 257 16.59 -9.36 -14.67
N GLN A 258 17.49 -10.20 -14.18
CA GLN A 258 18.59 -10.75 -14.99
C GLN A 258 18.05 -11.56 -16.17
N ARG A 259 17.09 -12.46 -15.94
CA ARG A 259 16.47 -13.25 -17.03
C ARG A 259 15.76 -12.39 -18.07
N LEU A 260 15.11 -11.32 -17.62
CA LEU A 260 14.46 -10.37 -18.52
C LEU A 260 15.49 -9.67 -19.42
N LEU A 261 16.67 -9.31 -18.88
CA LEU A 261 17.77 -8.72 -19.62
C LEU A 261 18.43 -9.73 -20.58
N GLU A 262 18.70 -10.96 -20.13
CA GLU A 262 19.29 -12.02 -20.95
C GLU A 262 18.42 -12.37 -22.16
N GLY A 263 17.10 -12.29 -22.02
CA GLY A 263 16.16 -12.56 -23.11
C GLY A 263 15.95 -11.42 -24.10
N GLY A 264 16.63 -10.27 -23.94
CA GLY A 264 16.50 -9.12 -24.84
C GLY A 264 15.11 -8.47 -24.84
N TYR A 265 14.32 -8.72 -23.79
CA TYR A 265 12.92 -8.31 -23.70
C TYR A 265 12.74 -6.84 -23.30
N THR A 266 13.74 -6.23 -22.64
CA THR A 266 13.68 -4.84 -22.16
C THR A 266 13.82 -3.80 -23.28
N GLU A 267 14.53 -4.13 -24.37
CA GLU A 267 14.71 -3.24 -25.52
C GLU A 267 13.49 -3.20 -26.45
N ARG A 268 12.68 -4.28 -26.48
CA ARG A 268 11.61 -4.42 -27.48
C ARG A 268 10.24 -3.90 -27.06
N SER A 269 9.96 -3.61 -25.78
CA SER A 269 8.66 -3.05 -25.35
C SER A 269 8.71 -2.53 -23.91
N SER A 270 9.15 -1.30 -23.65
CA SER A 270 9.32 -0.81 -22.26
C SER A 270 8.64 0.52 -21.93
N THR A 271 7.50 0.81 -22.54
CA THR A 271 6.62 1.92 -22.10
C THR A 271 5.37 1.47 -21.36
N HIS A 272 5.04 0.17 -21.39
CA HIS A 272 3.82 -0.38 -20.81
C HIS A 272 4.13 -1.49 -19.81
N ARG A 273 3.67 -1.31 -18.57
CA ARG A 273 3.96 -2.21 -17.46
C ARG A 273 3.35 -3.59 -17.70
N GLU A 274 2.16 -3.64 -18.29
CA GLU A 274 1.45 -4.91 -18.54
C GLU A 274 2.23 -5.84 -19.50
N ALA A 275 2.93 -5.30 -20.49
CA ALA A 275 3.80 -6.10 -21.37
C ALA A 275 4.93 -6.76 -20.58
N VAL A 276 5.57 -6.00 -19.69
CA VAL A 276 6.63 -6.51 -18.79
C VAL A 276 6.07 -7.58 -17.85
N VAL A 277 4.89 -7.35 -17.26
CA VAL A 277 4.23 -8.32 -16.37
C VAL A 277 3.94 -9.64 -17.08
N ASN A 278 3.47 -9.61 -18.33
CA ASN A 278 3.18 -10.81 -19.09
C ASN A 278 4.43 -11.62 -19.43
N ILE A 279 5.54 -10.96 -19.77
CA ILE A 279 6.83 -11.62 -20.00
C ILE A 279 7.35 -12.26 -18.70
N LEU A 280 7.30 -11.52 -17.59
CA LEU A 280 7.70 -12.03 -16.28
C LEU A 280 6.83 -13.22 -15.84
N ALA A 281 5.52 -13.18 -16.09
CA ALA A 281 4.62 -14.28 -15.79
C ALA A 281 4.95 -15.54 -16.62
N MET A 282 5.34 -15.37 -17.89
CA MET A 282 5.84 -16.49 -18.71
C MET A 282 7.16 -17.06 -18.16
N LEU A 283 8.08 -16.20 -17.71
CA LEU A 283 9.34 -16.62 -17.10
C LEU A 283 9.12 -17.39 -15.78
N GLU A 284 8.11 -17.01 -14.99
CA GLU A 284 7.69 -17.72 -13.77
C GLU A 284 7.09 -19.10 -14.06
N MET A 285 6.42 -19.27 -15.21
CA MET A 285 5.88 -20.58 -15.63
C MET A 285 6.97 -21.49 -16.19
N THR A 286 7.92 -20.92 -16.94
CA THR A 286 8.96 -21.67 -17.65
C THR A 286 10.09 -22.10 -16.70
N ASN A 287 10.38 -21.29 -15.69
CA ASN A 287 11.35 -21.60 -14.65
C ASN A 287 10.59 -22.05 -13.40
N ARG A 288 11.00 -23.14 -12.74
CA ARG A 288 10.48 -23.57 -11.43
C ARG A 288 10.82 -22.56 -10.32
N TRP A 289 10.27 -21.36 -10.40
CA TRP A 289 10.37 -20.33 -9.37
C TRP A 289 9.52 -20.70 -8.14
N VAL A 290 8.63 -21.69 -8.31
CA VAL A 290 7.84 -22.34 -7.25
C VAL A 290 8.18 -23.83 -7.22
N THR A 291 9.29 -24.22 -6.58
CA THR A 291 9.43 -25.53 -5.90
C THR A 291 10.76 -25.60 -5.14
N GLU A 292 10.76 -25.07 -3.92
CA GLU A 292 11.44 -25.75 -2.80
C GLU A 292 10.34 -26.28 -1.87
N LYS A 293 9.67 -27.36 -2.29
CA LYS A 293 9.44 -28.46 -1.36
C LYS A 293 10.47 -29.51 -1.74
N ALA A 294 11.45 -29.69 -0.87
CA ALA A 294 12.41 -30.78 -0.99
C ALA A 294 11.65 -32.09 -1.24
N PRO A 295 12.07 -32.94 -2.20
CA PRO A 295 11.63 -34.31 -2.17
C PRO A 295 12.13 -34.88 -0.85
N THR A 296 11.19 -35.24 0.03
CA THR A 296 11.48 -36.12 1.16
C THR A 296 12.18 -37.34 0.57
N SER A 297 13.47 -37.45 0.87
CA SER A 297 14.28 -38.59 0.48
C SER A 297 13.59 -39.85 0.96
N ASP A 298 13.00 -40.58 0.02
CA ASP A 298 12.71 -41.99 0.17
C ASP A 298 14.03 -42.68 0.46
N LYS A 299 14.25 -43.04 1.72
CA LYS A 299 15.32 -43.95 2.09
C LYS A 299 14.98 -45.34 1.53
N PRO A 300 15.85 -45.96 0.71
CA PRO A 300 15.72 -47.38 0.43
C PRO A 300 15.98 -48.13 1.74
N LYS A 301 15.08 -49.04 2.11
CA LYS A 301 15.33 -50.03 3.17
C LYS A 301 16.47 -50.95 2.70
N GLU A 302 17.68 -50.69 3.17
CA GLU A 302 18.74 -51.68 3.16
C GLU A 302 18.31 -52.86 4.05
N GLY A 303 18.13 -54.01 3.40
CA GLY A 303 17.86 -55.27 4.07
C GLY A 303 19.04 -55.67 4.95
N ARG A 304 18.73 -55.99 6.21
CA ARG A 304 19.62 -56.71 7.12
C ARG A 304 20.16 -57.96 6.45
N SER A 305 21.44 -57.97 6.11
CA SER A 305 22.23 -59.19 6.00
C SER A 305 22.83 -59.50 7.38
N SER A 306 22.42 -60.62 7.96
CA SER A 306 23.01 -61.17 9.18
C SER A 306 24.45 -61.63 8.92
N PRO A 307 25.43 -61.33 9.80
CA PRO A 307 26.69 -62.04 9.79
C PRO A 307 26.58 -63.28 10.67
N GLN A 308 26.60 -64.44 10.03
CA GLN A 308 26.92 -65.72 10.66
C GLN A 308 28.41 -65.69 11.01
N GLY A 309 28.73 -65.52 12.29
CA GLY A 309 30.09 -65.55 12.81
C GLY A 309 30.31 -66.79 13.66
N ASN A 310 30.82 -67.84 13.02
CA ASN A 310 31.39 -69.02 13.66
C ASN A 310 32.66 -68.61 14.43
N PHE A 311 32.77 -68.99 15.71
CA PHE A 311 34.04 -69.03 16.44
C PHE A 311 34.34 -70.48 16.84
N PRO A 312 35.54 -71.02 16.54
CA PRO A 312 36.03 -72.24 17.15
C PRO A 312 37.00 -71.95 18.32
N ASN A 313 36.95 -72.87 19.30
CA ASN A 313 37.82 -73.10 20.47
C ASN A 313 37.94 -72.02 21.55
#